data_AF-A0A960RNK5-F1
#
_entry.id   AF-A0A960RNK5-F1
#
_cell.length_a   1.000
_cell.length_b   1.000
_cell.length_c   1.000
_cell.angle_alpha   90.00
_cell.angle_beta   90.00
_cell.angle_gamma   90.00
#
_symmetry.space_group_name_H-M   'P 1'
#
loop_
_entity.id
_entity.type
_entity.pdbx_description
1 polymer ?
#
loop_
_entity_poly.entity_id
_entity_poly.type
_entity_poly.pdbx_seq_one_letter_code
_entity_poly.pdbx_strand_id
1 'polypeptide(L)'
;MKKLASKAIQTAATIKNYCFSKGLIQPHEVAIPVISVGNIAAGGSGKTSLAQWLVREIKDVAVLTRGYRSQMEHKSPGLINSQCDPRICGDEPAMLARMKESPLVYVGKNRCASAKMAAEDGAKVLVLDDGMQYR
;
A
#
# COMPACT_ATOMS: atom_id res chain seq x y z
N MET A 1 1.48 23.48 22.70
CA MET A 1 0.60 22.39 22.19
C MET A 1 1.24 21.56 21.07
N LYS A 2 1.73 22.14 19.96
CA LYS A 2 2.35 21.37 18.84
C LYS A 2 3.53 20.47 19.24
N LYS A 3 4.40 20.90 20.16
CA LYS A 3 5.55 20.10 20.65
C LYS A 3 5.14 18.86 21.47
N LEU A 4 4.08 18.97 22.28
CA LEU A 4 3.57 17.85 23.08
C LEU A 4 2.94 16.76 22.19
N ALA A 5 2.12 17.17 21.21
CA ALA A 5 1.53 16.25 20.25
C ALA A 5 2.60 15.52 19.41
N SER A 6 3.62 16.24 18.95
CA SER A 6 4.75 15.64 18.22
C SER A 6 5.51 14.62 19.07
N LYS A 7 5.78 14.94 20.34
CA LYS A 7 6.47 14.03 21.25
C LYS A 7 5.65 12.76 21.53
N ALA A 8 4.34 12.88 21.70
CA ALA A 8 3.45 11.73 21.87
C ALA A 8 3.43 10.80 20.65
N ILE A 9 3.34 11.35 19.44
CA ILE A 9 3.38 10.57 18.19
C ILE A 9 4.72 9.84 18.04
N GLN A 10 5.83 10.52 18.32
CA GLN A 10 7.17 9.92 18.28
C GLN A 10 7.30 8.76 19.28
N THR A 11 6.88 8.97 20.53
CA THR A 11 6.92 7.92 21.57
C THR A 11 6.09 6.71 21.15
N ALA A 12 4.87 6.91 20.63
CA ALA A 12 4.02 5.82 20.17
C ALA A 12 4.64 5.04 18.99
N ALA A 13 5.22 5.75 18.01
CA ALA A 13 5.92 5.12 16.89
C ALA A 13 7.15 4.32 17.36
N THR A 14 7.92 4.86 18.31
CA THR A 14 9.10 4.18 18.89
C THR A 14 8.70 2.92 19.65
N ILE A 15 7.67 2.98 20.51
CA ILE A 15 7.16 1.81 21.24
C ILE A 15 6.69 0.75 20.26
N LYS A 16 5.87 1.13 19.26
CA LYS A 16 5.40 0.21 18.21
C LYS A 16 6.57 -0.48 17.52
N ASN A 17 7.55 0.29 17.05
CA ASN A 17 8.72 -0.24 16.34
C ASN A 17 9.58 -1.15 17.22
N TYR A 18 9.70 -0.83 18.51
CA TYR A 18 10.40 -1.67 19.49
C TYR A 18 9.69 -3.01 19.71
N CYS A 19 8.35 -3.01 19.80
CA CYS A 19 7.59 -4.25 19.93
C CYS A 19 7.77 -5.17 18.72
N PHE A 20 7.76 -4.63 17.49
CA PHE A 20 8.07 -5.40 16.28
C PHE A 20 9.52 -5.90 16.26
N SER A 21 10.51 -5.07 16.61
CA SER A 21 11.93 -5.48 16.55
C SER A 21 12.30 -6.53 17.60
N LYS A 22 11.56 -6.59 18.71
CA LYS A 22 11.68 -7.63 19.74
C LYS A 22 10.82 -8.86 19.48
N GLY A 23 10.08 -8.91 18.37
CA GLY A 23 9.18 -10.03 18.04
C GLY A 23 7.97 -10.15 18.97
N LEU A 24 7.66 -9.10 19.74
CA LEU A 24 6.48 -9.05 20.62
C LEU A 24 5.17 -8.91 19.81
N ILE A 25 5.27 -8.42 18.58
CA ILE A 25 4.20 -8.41 17.59
C ILE A 25 4.70 -9.19 16.39
N GLN A 26 3.96 -10.22 15.98
CA GLN A 26 4.31 -11.01 14.80
C GLN A 26 3.90 -10.25 13.53
N PRO A 27 4.82 -10.08 12.56
CA PRO A 27 4.46 -9.54 11.26
C PRO A 27 3.57 -10.53 10.52
N HIS A 28 2.74 -10.02 9.61
CA HIS A 28 1.96 -10.88 8.73
C HIS A 28 2.84 -11.40 7.59
N GLU A 29 2.89 -12.72 7.43
CA GLU A 29 3.55 -13.36 6.30
C GLU A 29 2.61 -13.47 5.10
N VAL A 30 3.18 -13.28 3.91
CA VAL A 30 2.47 -13.44 2.63
C VAL A 30 3.27 -14.38 1.74
N ALA A 31 2.56 -15.14 0.90
CA ALA A 31 3.15 -16.26 0.14
C ALA A 31 4.07 -15.84 -1.01
N ILE A 32 4.02 -14.56 -1.43
CA ILE A 32 4.77 -14.03 -2.57
C ILE A 32 5.59 -12.78 -2.17
N PRO A 33 6.71 -12.49 -2.86
CA PRO A 33 7.58 -11.36 -2.56
C PRO A 33 6.84 -10.01 -2.53
N VAL A 34 7.23 -9.16 -1.57
CA VAL A 34 6.67 -7.80 -1.39
C VAL A 34 7.77 -6.74 -1.52
N ILE A 35 7.53 -5.76 -2.37
CA ILE A 35 8.31 -4.53 -2.48
C ILE A 35 7.50 -3.42 -1.82
N SER A 36 7.96 -2.93 -0.66
CA SER A 36 7.33 -1.79 0.01
C SER A 36 7.87 -0.48 -0.52
N VAL A 37 7.01 0.32 -1.17
CA VAL A 37 7.30 1.69 -1.59
C VAL A 37 6.77 2.64 -0.52
N GLY A 38 7.62 3.51 0.02
CA GLY A 38 7.19 4.51 1.00
C GLY A 38 8.10 5.73 1.01
N ASN A 39 7.72 6.74 1.80
CA ASN A 39 8.55 7.91 2.06
C ASN A 39 8.58 8.22 3.55
N ILE A 40 9.68 8.81 3.98
CA ILE A 40 9.91 9.25 5.36
C ILE A 40 9.28 10.65 5.60
N ALA A 41 9.08 11.45 4.55
CA ALA A 41 8.51 12.80 4.64
C ALA A 41 7.07 12.92 4.10
N ALA A 42 6.27 13.82 4.69
CA ALA A 42 4.95 14.18 4.19
C ALA A 42 5.09 15.21 3.04
N GLY A 43 4.81 14.82 1.80
CA GLY A 43 4.94 15.67 0.61
C GLY A 43 5.07 14.88 -0.70
N GLY A 44 5.03 15.57 -1.84
CA GLY A 44 5.22 15.01 -3.19
C GLY A 44 6.61 14.40 -3.32
N SER A 45 6.70 13.07 -3.22
CA SER A 45 7.94 12.36 -2.89
C SER A 45 8.36 11.32 -3.91
N GLY A 46 7.83 11.41 -5.13
CA GLY A 46 8.18 10.50 -6.22
C GLY A 46 7.76 9.04 -6.00
N LYS A 47 7.06 8.72 -4.90
CA LYS A 47 6.54 7.37 -4.61
C LYS A 47 5.71 6.83 -5.77
N THR A 48 4.79 7.66 -6.25
CA THR A 48 3.90 7.31 -7.36
C THR A 48 4.69 7.06 -8.65
N SER A 49 5.80 7.78 -8.89
CA SER A 49 6.68 7.54 -10.03
C SER A 49 7.48 6.23 -9.89
N LEU A 50 7.93 5.89 -8.68
CA LEU A 50 8.62 4.63 -8.41
C LEU A 50 7.67 3.43 -8.53
N ALA A 51 6.44 3.53 -8.02
CA ALA A 51 5.43 2.49 -8.18
C ALA A 51 5.11 2.26 -9.66
N GLN A 52 4.94 3.34 -10.44
CA GLN A 52 4.77 3.24 -11.90
C GLN A 52 5.98 2.59 -12.58
N TRP A 53 7.21 2.95 -12.19
CA TRP A 53 8.41 2.34 -12.74
C TRP A 53 8.47 0.83 -12.43
N LEU A 54 8.21 0.42 -11.19
CA LEU A 54 8.15 -1.00 -10.82
C LEU A 54 7.10 -1.78 -11.62
N VAL A 55 5.92 -1.18 -11.84
CA VAL A 55 4.87 -1.77 -12.67
C VAL A 55 5.34 -2.02 -14.11
N ARG A 56 6.22 -1.17 -14.66
CA ARG A 56 6.76 -1.33 -16.02
C ARG A 56 7.82 -2.42 -16.10
N GLU A 57 8.65 -2.55 -15.08
CA GLU A 57 9.79 -3.46 -15.09
C GLU A 57 9.44 -4.89 -14.64
N ILE A 58 8.35 -5.07 -13.88
CA ILE A 58 8.00 -6.34 -13.26
C ILE A 58 6.73 -6.92 -13.89
N LYS A 59 6.83 -8.16 -14.40
CA LYS A 59 5.68 -8.92 -14.89
C LYS A 59 4.86 -9.51 -13.74
N ASP A 60 3.57 -9.72 -13.98
CA ASP A 60 2.63 -10.33 -13.03
C ASP A 60 2.63 -9.62 -11.67
N VAL A 61 2.72 -8.30 -11.69
CA VAL A 61 2.79 -7.44 -10.50
C VAL A 61 1.39 -6.99 -10.06
N ALA A 62 1.15 -7.02 -8.75
CA ALA A 62 -0.03 -6.41 -8.14
C ALA A 62 0.36 -5.24 -7.23
N VAL A 63 -0.32 -4.11 -7.39
CA VAL A 63 -0.17 -2.95 -6.51
C VAL A 63 -1.25 -2.99 -5.43
N LEU A 64 -0.83 -2.93 -4.17
CA LEU A 64 -1.70 -2.88 -3.01
C LEU A 64 -1.66 -1.47 -2.43
N THR A 65 -2.79 -0.77 -2.49
CA THR A 65 -2.89 0.62 -2.04
C THR A 65 -4.08 0.81 -1.11
N ARG A 66 -3.98 1.82 -0.24
CA ARG A 66 -5.05 2.14 0.72
C ARG A 66 -6.27 2.76 0.04
N GLY A 67 -6.07 3.48 -1.07
CA GLY A 67 -7.07 4.37 -1.65
C GLY A 67 -7.50 5.46 -0.67
N TYR A 68 -6.54 6.24 -0.16
CA TYR A 68 -6.80 7.24 0.88
C TYR A 68 -7.92 8.21 0.49
N ARG A 69 -8.88 8.43 1.39
CA ARG A 69 -10.10 9.25 1.20
C ARG A 69 -11.05 8.77 0.10
N SER A 70 -10.85 7.56 -0.42
CA SER A 70 -11.78 6.91 -1.35
C SER A 70 -12.92 6.21 -0.60
N GLN A 71 -14.01 5.91 -1.31
CA GLN A 71 -15.12 5.15 -0.74
C GLN A 71 -14.75 3.69 -0.41
N MET A 72 -13.69 3.17 -1.04
CA MET A 72 -13.20 1.81 -0.83
C MET A 72 -12.25 1.69 0.37
N GLU A 73 -11.71 2.81 0.91
CA GLU A 73 -10.71 2.79 1.98
C GLU A 73 -11.12 1.91 3.18
N HIS A 74 -12.38 2.03 3.60
CA HIS A 74 -12.92 1.37 4.79
C HIS A 74 -13.75 0.12 4.48
N LYS A 75 -13.78 -0.32 3.22
CA LYS A 75 -14.47 -1.54 2.80
C LYS A 75 -13.50 -2.72 2.74
N SER A 76 -14.03 -3.91 2.51
CA SER A 76 -13.22 -5.07 2.11
C SER A 76 -12.38 -4.71 0.89
N PRO A 77 -11.10 -5.14 0.82
CA PRO A 77 -10.29 -4.86 -0.35
C PRO A 77 -10.93 -5.37 -1.62
N GLY A 78 -10.77 -4.60 -2.70
CA GLY A 78 -11.31 -4.96 -4.01
C GLY A 78 -10.30 -4.69 -5.10
N LEU A 79 -10.26 -5.59 -6.09
CA LEU A 79 -9.60 -5.37 -7.36
C LEU A 79 -10.38 -4.30 -8.14
N ILE A 80 -9.67 -3.31 -8.66
CA ILE A 80 -10.24 -2.28 -9.53
C ILE A 80 -9.76 -2.48 -10.97
N ASN A 81 -10.49 -1.91 -11.92
CA ASN A 81 -10.09 -1.88 -13.33
C ASN A 81 -9.84 -0.44 -13.80
N SER A 82 -9.40 -0.28 -15.06
CA SER A 82 -9.07 1.02 -15.67
C SER A 82 -10.26 1.99 -15.75
N GLN A 83 -11.50 1.49 -15.67
CA GLN A 83 -12.73 2.28 -15.72
C GLN A 83 -13.21 2.74 -14.34
N CYS A 84 -12.54 2.32 -13.25
CA CYS A 84 -12.97 2.70 -11.91
C CYS A 84 -12.97 4.22 -11.73
N ASP A 85 -14.04 4.72 -11.10
CA ASP A 85 -14.18 6.13 -10.78
C ASP A 85 -13.18 6.52 -9.69
N PRO A 86 -12.35 7.57 -9.89
CA PRO A 86 -11.42 8.06 -8.87
C PRO A 86 -12.11 8.45 -7.56
N ARG A 87 -13.38 8.85 -7.59
CA ARG A 87 -14.17 9.13 -6.37
C ARG A 87 -14.44 7.87 -5.55
N ILE A 88 -14.42 6.69 -6.17
CA ILE A 88 -14.68 5.40 -5.54
C ILE A 88 -13.38 4.77 -5.05
N CYS A 89 -12.36 4.72 -5.92
CA CYS A 89 -11.10 4.00 -5.64
C CYS A 89 -9.92 4.91 -5.24
N GLY A 90 -10.03 6.21 -5.48
CA GLY A 90 -8.96 7.20 -5.29
C GLY A 90 -8.26 7.56 -6.61
N ASP A 91 -7.62 8.73 -6.65
CA ASP A 91 -6.94 9.23 -7.84
C ASP A 91 -5.71 8.42 -8.22
N GLU A 92 -4.84 8.10 -7.25
CA GLU A 92 -3.61 7.32 -7.51
C GLU A 92 -3.92 5.87 -7.94
N PRO A 93 -4.84 5.14 -7.28
CA PRO A 93 -5.21 3.79 -7.72
C PRO A 93 -5.85 3.78 -9.11
N ALA A 94 -6.75 4.74 -9.40
CA ALA A 94 -7.33 4.88 -10.73
C ALA A 94 -6.26 5.13 -11.80
N MET A 95 -5.25 5.96 -11.50
CA MET A 95 -4.15 6.22 -12.41
C MET A 95 -3.31 4.97 -12.69
N LEU A 96 -2.96 4.20 -11.64
CA LEU A 96 -2.21 2.95 -11.78
C LEU A 96 -2.99 1.90 -12.59
N ALA A 97 -4.29 1.78 -12.35
CA ALA A 97 -5.16 0.84 -13.08
C ALA A 97 -5.33 1.20 -14.56
N ARG A 98 -5.03 2.44 -14.95
CA ARG A 98 -5.08 2.93 -16.34
C ARG A 98 -3.75 2.83 -17.08
N MET A 99 -2.69 2.37 -16.41
CA MET A 99 -1.41 2.13 -17.07
C MET A 99 -1.54 1.08 -18.17
N LYS A 100 -0.74 1.20 -19.23
CA LYS A 100 -0.77 0.30 -20.38
C LYS A 100 -0.47 -1.15 -19.96
N GLU A 101 0.42 -1.30 -19.00
CA GLU A 101 0.84 -2.58 -18.41
C GLU A 101 -0.31 -3.28 -17.68
N SER A 102 -1.41 -2.56 -17.38
CA SER A 102 -2.63 -3.07 -16.76
C SER A 102 -2.34 -3.91 -15.52
N PRO A 103 -1.59 -3.39 -14.52
CA PRO A 103 -1.30 -4.13 -13.30
C PRO A 103 -2.60 -4.48 -12.57
N LEU A 104 -2.56 -5.54 -11.76
CA LEU A 104 -3.63 -5.78 -10.78
C LEU A 104 -3.52 -4.69 -9.71
N VAL A 105 -4.60 -3.97 -9.42
CA VAL A 105 -4.61 -2.91 -8.39
C VAL A 105 -5.69 -3.21 -7.36
N TYR A 106 -5.28 -3.47 -6.13
CA TYR A 106 -6.19 -3.69 -5.02
C TYR A 106 -6.26 -2.47 -4.12
N VAL A 107 -7.48 -2.03 -3.86
CA VAL A 107 -7.76 -0.88 -3.00
C VAL A 107 -8.42 -1.35 -1.72
N GLY A 108 -7.80 -1.02 -0.58
CA GLY A 108 -8.39 -1.23 0.74
C GLY A 108 -7.41 -1.10 1.89
N LYS A 109 -7.93 -0.85 3.11
CA LYS A 109 -7.09 -0.73 4.31
C LYS A 109 -6.46 -2.06 4.77
N ASN A 110 -7.04 -3.21 4.45
CA ASN A 110 -6.46 -4.50 4.85
C ASN A 110 -5.53 -5.05 3.77
N ARG A 111 -4.23 -4.73 3.85
CA ARG A 111 -3.24 -5.11 2.83
C ARG A 111 -2.91 -6.60 2.85
N CYS A 112 -3.06 -7.27 4.00
CA CYS A 112 -2.90 -8.72 4.09
C CYS A 112 -4.00 -9.45 3.31
N ALA A 113 -5.26 -8.99 3.44
CA ALA A 113 -6.35 -9.51 2.64
C ALA A 113 -6.15 -9.21 1.14
N SER A 114 -5.73 -7.98 0.79
CA SER A 114 -5.39 -7.65 -0.60
C SER A 114 -4.27 -8.52 -1.16
N ALA A 115 -3.22 -8.79 -0.37
CA ALA A 115 -2.09 -9.61 -0.76
C ALA A 115 -2.50 -11.07 -1.03
N LYS A 116 -3.38 -11.61 -0.19
CA LYS A 116 -3.95 -12.95 -0.40
C LYS A 116 -4.74 -13.03 -1.71
N MET A 117 -5.65 -12.07 -1.92
CA MET A 117 -6.44 -12.01 -3.17
C MET A 117 -5.54 -11.85 -4.40
N ALA A 118 -4.53 -10.99 -4.32
CA ALA A 118 -3.57 -10.79 -5.41
C ALA A 118 -2.80 -12.06 -5.76
N ALA A 119 -2.34 -12.82 -4.75
CA ALA A 119 -1.68 -14.09 -4.97
C ALA A 119 -2.61 -15.14 -5.62
N GLU A 120 -3.87 -15.21 -5.18
CA GLU A 120 -4.91 -16.07 -5.76
C GLU A 120 -5.21 -15.70 -7.21
N ASP A 121 -5.20 -14.41 -7.54
CA ASP A 121 -5.39 -13.87 -8.89
C ASP A 121 -4.12 -13.94 -9.77
N GLY A 122 -3.06 -14.61 -9.30
CA GLY A 122 -1.88 -14.96 -10.08
C GLY A 122 -0.72 -13.96 -10.02
N ALA A 123 -0.76 -12.99 -9.12
CA ALA A 123 0.38 -12.09 -8.92
C ALA A 123 1.61 -12.86 -8.41
N LYS A 124 2.79 -12.50 -8.94
CA LYS A 124 4.09 -13.06 -8.51
C LYS A 124 4.88 -12.11 -7.64
N VAL A 125 4.58 -10.80 -7.72
CA VAL A 125 5.22 -9.76 -6.92
C VAL A 125 4.17 -8.76 -6.46
N LEU A 126 4.24 -8.37 -5.20
CA LEU A 126 3.40 -7.33 -4.62
C LEU A 126 4.19 -6.02 -4.51
N VAL A 127 3.58 -4.92 -4.92
CA VAL A 127 4.06 -3.56 -4.65
C VAL A 127 3.14 -2.93 -3.63
N LEU A 128 3.65 -2.70 -2.43
CA LEU A 128 2.90 -2.05 -1.36
C LEU A 128 3.09 -0.54 -1.45
N ASP A 129 2.03 0.17 -1.84
CA ASP A 129 2.03 1.62 -1.91
C ASP A 129 1.81 2.25 -0.51
N ASP A 130 2.69 3.19 -0.16
CA ASP A 130 2.87 3.78 1.17
C ASP A 130 3.09 2.74 2.30
N GLY A 131 3.85 1.68 1.99
CA GLY A 131 4.07 0.52 2.84
C GLY A 131 4.94 0.75 4.08
N MET A 132 5.73 1.83 4.15
CA MET A 132 6.69 2.05 5.25
C MET A 132 6.07 2.14 6.65
N GLN A 133 4.79 2.47 6.76
CA GLN A 133 4.07 2.52 8.04
C GLN A 133 3.34 1.21 8.38
N TYR A 134 3.28 0.27 7.43
CA TYR A 134 2.64 -1.03 7.52
C TYR A 134 3.72 -2.07 7.87
N ARG A 135 3.67 -2.58 9.11
CA ARG A 135 4.58 -3.62 9.65
C ARG A 135 3.74 -4.72 10.26
#